data_AF-A0A2V7R8N1-F1
#
_entry.id   AF-A0A2V7R8N1-F1
#
_cell.length_a   1.000
_cell.length_b   1.000
_cell.length_c   1.000
_cell.angle_alpha   90.00
_cell.angle_beta   90.00
_cell.angle_gamma   90.00
#
_symmetry.space_group_name_H-M   'P 1'
#
loop_
_entity.id
_entity.type
_entity.pdbx_description
1 polymer ?
#
loop_
_entity_poly.entity_id
_entity_poly.type
_entity_poly.pdbx_seq_one_letter_code
_entity_poly.pdbx_strand_id
1 'polypeptide(L)'
;MFRLTEGKARPDETCYLSADSALLGKAVGVTPLGLSACSPPQASRLAAAKQRQVVHCWRFARTPRDAEVLAVQFATIDSSALASLVVVRDSSLLFQDFPAVYRGPDESVWRVDDQGVFSPGDFAILFVAQLSHACVMAITWAGVEGESDELLLADSTDVFRTVTRAYRYWVPE
;
A
#
# COMPACT_ATOMS: atom_id res chain seq x y z
N MET A 1 13.01 -27.26 -0.47
CA MET A 1 11.71 -27.67 0.11
C MET A 1 11.63 -27.06 1.51
N PHE A 2 10.59 -26.28 1.80
CA PHE A 2 10.37 -25.69 3.12
C PHE A 2 9.29 -26.48 3.87
N ARG A 3 9.35 -26.50 5.20
CA ARG A 3 8.35 -27.16 6.06
C ARG A 3 7.95 -26.19 7.16
N LEU A 4 6.65 -25.97 7.35
CA LEU A 4 6.15 -25.30 8.55
C LEU A 4 6.36 -26.21 9.76
N THR A 5 7.11 -25.74 10.74
CA THR A 5 7.34 -26.44 12.02
C THR A 5 6.28 -26.08 13.05
N GLU A 6 5.69 -24.90 12.95
CA GLU A 6 4.61 -24.40 13.82
C GLU A 6 3.55 -23.67 12.97
N GLY A 7 2.29 -23.68 13.43
CA GLY A 7 1.18 -23.05 12.73
C GLY A 7 0.70 -23.81 11.48
N LYS A 8 -0.12 -23.14 10.68
CA LYS A 8 -0.63 -23.63 9.39
C LYS A 8 -0.72 -22.44 8.42
N ALA A 9 -0.24 -22.62 7.19
CA ALA A 9 -0.59 -21.72 6.10
C ALA A 9 -2.00 -22.10 5.61
N ARG A 10 -2.88 -21.12 5.42
CA ARG A 10 -4.19 -21.40 4.81
C ARG A 10 -4.03 -21.53 3.29
N PRO A 11 -4.94 -22.24 2.61
CA PRO A 11 -5.02 -22.16 1.16
C PRO A 11 -5.09 -20.69 0.74
N ASP A 12 -4.47 -20.38 -0.40
CA ASP A 12 -4.61 -19.09 -1.05
C ASP A 12 -4.07 -17.87 -0.28
N GLU A 13 -3.21 -18.10 0.73
CA GLU A 13 -2.47 -17.03 1.43
C GLU A 13 -1.10 -16.74 0.78
N THR A 14 -0.80 -15.45 0.62
CA THR A 14 0.53 -14.98 0.23
C THR A 14 1.51 -15.11 1.38
N CYS A 15 2.59 -15.86 1.16
CA CYS A 15 3.66 -16.07 2.15
C CYS A 15 4.98 -15.44 1.68
N TYR A 16 5.60 -14.63 2.54
CA TYR A 16 6.95 -14.11 2.32
C TYR A 16 7.97 -14.94 3.11
N LEU A 17 9.01 -15.43 2.40
CA LEU A 17 10.12 -16.17 2.97
C LEU A 17 11.38 -15.31 2.95
N SER A 18 12.07 -15.18 4.09
CA SER A 18 13.31 -14.43 4.19
C SER A 18 14.30 -15.13 5.11
N ALA A 19 15.60 -15.04 4.79
CA ALA A 19 16.69 -15.42 5.68
C ALA A 19 17.13 -14.26 6.60
N ASP A 20 16.61 -13.06 6.39
CA ASP A 20 16.91 -11.88 7.21
C ASP A 20 16.15 -11.93 8.54
N SER A 21 16.86 -12.37 9.58
CA SER A 21 16.32 -12.44 10.94
C SER A 21 15.89 -11.08 11.52
N ALA A 22 16.51 -9.97 11.07
CA ALA A 22 16.12 -8.64 11.52
C ALA A 22 14.78 -8.23 10.92
N LEU A 23 14.53 -8.55 9.65
CA LEU A 23 13.22 -8.37 9.02
C LEU A 23 12.16 -9.20 9.76
N LEU A 24 12.41 -10.50 9.94
CA LEU A 24 11.46 -11.41 10.58
C LEU A 24 11.13 -10.99 12.02
N GLY A 25 12.15 -10.57 12.79
CA GLY A 25 11.96 -10.12 14.18
C GLY A 25 11.30 -8.74 14.33
N LYS A 26 11.11 -8.00 13.23
CA LYS A 26 10.49 -6.66 13.22
C LYS A 26 9.18 -6.60 12.44
N ALA A 27 8.86 -7.62 11.66
CA ALA A 27 7.61 -7.71 10.92
C ALA A 27 6.44 -7.77 11.90
N VAL A 28 5.55 -6.78 11.78
CA VAL A 28 4.32 -6.70 12.57
C VAL A 28 3.14 -6.54 11.63
N GLY A 29 2.06 -7.26 11.91
CA GLY A 29 0.78 -7.05 11.22
C GLY A 29 0.22 -5.67 11.54
N VAL A 30 -0.78 -5.25 10.77
CA VAL A 30 -1.49 -3.98 10.99
C VAL A 30 -2.89 -4.22 11.56
N THR A 31 -3.41 -3.22 12.26
CA THR A 31 -4.82 -3.15 12.64
C THR A 31 -5.57 -2.29 11.64
N PRO A 32 -6.59 -2.83 10.94
CA PRO A 32 -7.43 -2.04 10.04
C PRO A 32 -8.12 -0.88 10.78
N LEU A 33 -8.27 0.26 10.11
CA LEU A 33 -8.96 1.46 10.65
C LEU A 33 -10.32 1.70 9.99
N GLY A 34 -10.84 0.73 9.22
CA GLY A 34 -12.16 0.79 8.60
C GLY A 34 -12.32 1.87 7.53
N LEU A 35 -11.21 2.31 6.91
CA LEU A 35 -11.20 3.32 5.83
C LEU A 35 -11.85 4.66 6.23
N SER A 36 -11.71 5.07 7.50
CA SER A 36 -12.19 6.38 7.95
C SER A 36 -11.48 7.53 7.23
N ALA A 37 -12.15 8.68 7.06
CA ALA A 37 -11.53 9.82 6.38
C ALA A 37 -10.28 10.32 7.12
N CYS A 38 -9.29 10.81 6.36
CA CYS A 38 -8.15 11.53 6.95
C CYS A 38 -8.61 12.83 7.62
N SER A 39 -7.89 13.24 8.67
CA SER A 39 -8.09 14.56 9.26
C SER A 39 -7.67 15.68 8.29
N PRO A 40 -8.24 16.90 8.40
CA PRO A 40 -7.84 18.02 7.55
C PRO A 40 -6.32 18.31 7.58
N PRO A 41 -5.63 18.31 8.75
CA PRO A 41 -4.18 18.50 8.78
C PRO A 41 -3.39 17.42 8.02
N GLN A 42 -3.84 16.16 8.08
CA GLN A 42 -3.22 15.07 7.31
C GLN A 42 -3.37 15.30 5.81
N ALA A 43 -4.58 15.61 5.35
CA ALA A 43 -4.85 15.89 3.94
C ALA A 43 -4.03 17.09 3.44
N SER A 44 -3.93 18.17 4.21
CA SER A 44 -3.11 19.34 3.85
C SER A 44 -1.62 19.00 3.73
N ARG A 45 -1.10 18.18 4.65
CA ARG A 45 0.31 17.75 4.64
C ARG A 45 0.62 16.88 3.42
N LEU A 46 -0.27 15.94 3.09
CA LEU A 46 -0.15 15.11 1.88
C LEU A 46 -0.20 15.95 0.61
N ALA A 47 -1.13 16.91 0.55
CA ALA A 47 -1.27 17.80 -0.60
C ALA A 47 -0.02 18.64 -0.83
N ALA A 48 0.57 19.19 0.25
CA ALA A 48 1.81 19.94 0.19
C ALA A 48 2.99 19.06 -0.28
N ALA A 49 3.11 17.84 0.24
CA ALA A 49 4.20 16.92 -0.10
C ALA A 49 4.22 16.52 -1.58
N LYS A 50 3.04 16.38 -2.22
CA LYS A 50 2.93 16.08 -3.66
C LYS A 50 2.71 17.29 -4.54
N GLN A 51 2.62 18.49 -3.96
CA GLN A 51 2.23 19.73 -4.64
C GLN A 51 0.95 19.54 -5.47
N ARG A 52 -0.02 18.83 -4.89
CA ARG A 52 -1.20 18.34 -5.60
C ARG A 52 -2.40 18.28 -4.67
N GLN A 53 -3.57 18.71 -5.13
CA GLN A 53 -4.78 18.62 -4.31
C GLN A 53 -5.10 17.16 -3.99
N VAL A 54 -5.51 16.90 -2.75
CA VAL A 54 -6.06 15.61 -2.33
C VAL A 54 -7.55 15.60 -2.67
N VAL A 55 -7.99 14.60 -3.44
CA VAL A 55 -9.40 14.39 -3.80
C VAL A 55 -10.06 13.46 -2.78
N HIS A 56 -9.38 12.36 -2.47
CA HIS A 56 -9.82 11.42 -1.44
C HIS A 56 -8.66 11.00 -0.55
N CYS A 57 -8.94 10.76 0.73
CA CYS A 57 -7.95 10.30 1.69
C CYS A 57 -8.61 9.45 2.78
N TRP A 58 -8.06 8.26 2.98
CA TRP A 58 -8.56 7.26 3.91
C TRP A 58 -7.45 6.80 4.86
N ARG A 59 -7.79 6.70 6.15
CA ARG A 59 -7.01 6.00 7.16
C ARG A 59 -7.25 4.51 6.99
N PHE A 60 -6.25 3.84 6.45
CA PHE A 60 -6.35 2.46 6.01
C PHE A 60 -6.08 1.50 7.16
N ALA A 61 -4.94 1.66 7.83
CA ALA A 61 -4.53 0.81 8.93
C ALA A 61 -3.59 1.54 9.90
N ARG A 62 -3.27 0.91 11.02
CA ARG A 62 -2.19 1.33 11.94
C ARG A 62 -1.32 0.16 12.33
N THR A 63 -0.04 0.43 12.56
CA THR A 63 0.90 -0.52 13.17
C THR A 63 0.78 -0.49 14.70
N PRO A 64 1.28 -1.51 15.43
CA PRO A 64 1.30 -1.52 16.90
C PRO A 64 2.10 -0.38 17.56
N ARG A 65 2.90 0.36 16.79
CA ARG A 65 3.67 1.54 17.26
C ARG A 65 3.04 2.86 16.80
N ASP A 66 1.74 2.84 16.54
CA ASP A 66 0.93 3.98 16.12
C ASP A 66 1.34 4.67 14.81
N ALA A 67 2.21 4.06 13.98
CA ALA A 67 2.38 4.51 12.61
C ALA A 67 1.11 4.20 11.82
N GLU A 68 0.54 5.21 11.16
CA GLU A 68 -0.65 5.04 10.33
C GLU A 68 -0.25 4.72 8.90
N VAL A 69 -1.10 3.95 8.22
CA VAL A 69 -1.05 3.80 6.78
C VAL A 69 -2.30 4.44 6.19
N LEU A 70 -2.08 5.36 5.27
CA LEU A 70 -3.12 6.11 4.57
C LEU A 70 -3.17 5.64 3.11
N ALA A 71 -4.36 5.69 2.53
CA ALA A 71 -4.57 5.64 1.10
C ALA A 71 -5.03 7.01 0.64
N VAL A 72 -4.48 7.52 -0.47
CA VAL A 72 -4.78 8.86 -0.95
C VAL A 72 -4.89 8.87 -2.46
N GLN A 73 -5.91 9.55 -2.97
CA GLN A 73 -6.05 9.89 -4.38
C GLN A 73 -5.85 11.39 -4.53
N PHE A 74 -4.94 11.77 -5.44
CA PHE A 74 -4.67 13.15 -5.77
C PHE A 74 -5.41 13.57 -7.04
N ALA A 75 -5.61 14.88 -7.20
CA ALA A 75 -6.27 15.44 -8.36
C ALA A 75 -5.47 15.21 -9.64
N THR A 76 -6.11 14.68 -10.68
CA THR A 76 -5.49 14.57 -12.00
C THR A 76 -5.08 15.95 -12.52
N ILE A 77 -3.89 16.03 -13.11
CA ILE A 77 -3.33 17.23 -13.78
C ILE A 77 -3.04 16.78 -15.19
N ASP A 78 -3.68 17.42 -16.15
CA ASP A 78 -3.74 16.97 -17.54
C ASP A 78 -4.22 15.50 -17.61
N SER A 79 -3.34 14.57 -18.00
CA SER A 79 -3.60 13.14 -18.02
C SER A 79 -2.88 12.36 -16.91
N SER A 80 -2.06 13.03 -16.08
CA SER A 80 -1.34 12.37 -14.99
C SER A 80 -2.31 12.10 -13.85
N ALA A 81 -2.68 10.85 -13.61
CA ALA A 81 -3.39 10.44 -12.40
C ALA A 81 -2.37 9.96 -11.34
N LEU A 82 -2.70 10.17 -10.07
CA LEU A 82 -1.84 9.73 -8.96
C LEU A 82 -2.67 9.30 -7.75
N ALA A 83 -2.39 8.08 -7.30
CA ALA A 83 -2.78 7.62 -5.97
C ALA A 83 -1.53 7.16 -5.21
N SER A 84 -1.61 7.07 -3.89
CA SER A 84 -0.51 6.56 -3.07
C SER A 84 -1.03 5.78 -1.86
N LEU A 85 -0.26 4.79 -1.42
CA LEU A 85 -0.25 4.34 -0.03
C LEU A 85 0.85 5.11 0.71
N VAL A 86 0.56 5.56 1.93
CA VAL A 86 1.47 6.42 2.70
C VAL A 86 1.63 5.91 4.11
N VAL A 87 2.85 5.56 4.50
CA VAL A 87 3.17 5.30 5.91
C VAL A 87 3.51 6.63 6.58
N VAL A 88 2.69 7.02 7.56
CA VAL A 88 2.89 8.20 8.40
C VAL A 88 3.59 7.77 9.67
N ARG A 89 4.83 8.24 9.84
CA ARG A 89 5.62 8.01 11.03
C ARG A 89 6.20 9.33 11.49
N ASP A 90 5.86 9.75 12.71
CA ASP A 90 6.29 11.03 13.26
C ASP A 90 6.04 12.18 12.25
N SER A 91 7.10 12.90 11.86
CA SER A 91 7.11 13.93 10.84
C SER A 91 7.50 13.47 9.43
N SER A 92 7.70 12.16 9.21
CA SER A 92 8.02 11.58 7.90
C SER A 92 6.77 11.03 7.20
N LEU A 93 6.79 11.05 5.86
CA LEU A 93 5.78 10.44 5.00
C LEU A 93 6.51 9.54 4.01
N LEU A 94 6.26 8.24 4.06
CA LEU A 94 6.84 7.29 3.11
C LEU A 94 5.80 6.90 2.08
N PHE A 95 6.03 7.23 0.81
CA PHE A 95 5.06 7.08 -0.27
C PHE A 95 5.33 5.84 -1.11
N GLN A 96 4.32 4.99 -1.28
CA GLN A 96 4.23 4.09 -2.41
C GLN A 96 3.28 4.73 -3.42
N ASP A 97 3.83 5.28 -4.50
CA ASP A 97 3.04 5.97 -5.53
C ASP A 97 2.55 4.99 -6.60
N PHE A 98 1.32 5.21 -7.05
CA PHE A 98 0.68 4.54 -8.17
C PHE A 98 0.38 5.59 -9.25
N PRO A 99 1.39 6.02 -10.03
CA PRO A 99 1.17 6.91 -11.16
C PRO A 99 0.43 6.16 -12.28
N ALA A 100 -0.52 6.84 -12.91
CA ALA A 100 -1.29 6.29 -14.03
C ALA A 100 -1.61 7.38 -15.06
N VAL A 101 -2.15 6.96 -16.21
CA VAL A 101 -2.59 7.86 -17.27
C VAL A 101 -4.11 7.82 -17.35
N TYR A 102 -4.75 8.94 -17.02
CA TYR A 102 -6.18 9.12 -17.18
C TYR A 102 -6.53 9.32 -18.65
N ARG A 103 -7.48 8.51 -19.16
CA ARG A 103 -7.88 8.50 -20.58
C ARG A 103 -9.32 8.95 -20.83
N GLY A 104 -10.13 9.08 -19.79
CA GLY A 104 -11.54 9.45 -19.89
C GLY A 104 -12.35 8.91 -18.70
N PRO A 105 -13.61 9.35 -18.56
CA PRO A 105 -14.45 9.01 -17.41
C PRO A 105 -14.87 7.53 -17.37
N ASP A 106 -14.90 6.86 -18.51
CA ASP A 106 -15.32 5.46 -18.62
C ASP A 106 -14.13 4.48 -18.70
N GLU A 107 -12.91 4.99 -18.49
CA GLU A 107 -11.68 4.23 -18.62
C GLU A 107 -11.12 3.82 -17.25
N SER A 108 -10.54 2.63 -17.19
CA SER A 108 -9.79 2.17 -16.03
C SER A 108 -8.48 2.97 -15.86
N VAL A 109 -8.13 3.32 -14.62
CA VAL A 109 -6.92 4.09 -14.31
C VAL A 109 -5.86 3.24 -13.61
N TRP A 110 -6.22 2.60 -12.51
CA TRP A 110 -5.33 1.78 -11.67
C TRP A 110 -5.69 0.30 -11.71
N ARG A 111 -7.00 -0.01 -11.71
CA ARG A 111 -7.53 -1.37 -11.81
C ARG A 111 -8.65 -1.43 -12.84
N VAL A 112 -8.85 -2.63 -13.40
CA VAL A 112 -9.97 -2.91 -14.31
C VAL A 112 -11.27 -2.50 -13.62
N ASP A 113 -12.09 -1.74 -14.33
CA ASP A 113 -13.39 -1.22 -13.93
C ASP A 113 -13.39 -0.25 -12.73
N ASP A 114 -12.23 0.35 -12.39
CA ASP A 114 -12.16 1.33 -11.30
C ASP A 114 -12.75 2.70 -11.64
N GLN A 115 -13.01 2.98 -12.92
CA GLN A 115 -13.57 4.24 -13.45
C GLN A 115 -12.85 5.49 -12.89
N GLY A 116 -11.54 5.38 -12.62
CA GLY A 116 -10.74 6.46 -12.06
C GLY A 116 -10.97 6.76 -10.58
N VAL A 117 -11.59 5.85 -9.83
CA VAL A 117 -11.71 5.91 -8.37
C VAL A 117 -10.74 4.92 -7.74
N PHE A 118 -9.78 5.44 -6.98
CA PHE A 118 -8.87 4.58 -6.22
C PHE A 118 -9.63 3.90 -5.08
N SER A 119 -9.60 2.56 -5.04
CA SER A 119 -10.26 1.76 -4.00
C SER A 119 -9.25 1.22 -3.00
N PRO A 120 -9.15 1.81 -1.79
CA PRO A 120 -8.26 1.27 -0.76
C PRO A 120 -8.68 -0.12 -0.31
N GLY A 121 -9.98 -0.46 -0.39
CA GLY A 121 -10.53 -1.73 0.07
C GLY A 121 -9.94 -2.95 -0.64
N ASP A 122 -9.35 -2.74 -1.82
CA ASP A 122 -8.72 -3.81 -2.61
C ASP A 122 -7.30 -4.13 -2.11
N PHE A 123 -6.75 -3.33 -1.19
CA PHE A 123 -5.45 -3.60 -0.61
C PHE A 123 -5.57 -4.45 0.66
N ALA A 124 -4.53 -5.24 0.92
CA ALA A 124 -4.21 -5.72 2.25
C ALA A 124 -2.77 -5.34 2.59
N ILE A 125 -2.53 -4.87 3.81
CA ILE A 125 -1.16 -4.73 4.32
C ILE A 125 -0.90 -5.95 5.19
N LEU A 126 0.00 -6.81 4.70
CA LEU A 126 0.31 -8.07 5.37
C LEU A 126 1.19 -7.83 6.59
N PHE A 127 2.23 -7.02 6.43
CA PHE A 127 3.06 -6.57 7.54
C PHE A 127 3.82 -5.28 7.19
N VAL A 128 4.26 -4.60 8.24
CA VAL A 128 5.27 -3.53 8.18
C VAL A 128 6.43 -3.93 9.08
N ALA A 129 7.66 -3.66 8.67
CA ALA A 129 8.84 -3.86 9.51
C ALA A 129 9.71 -2.60 9.53
N GLN A 130 9.88 -2.02 10.71
CA GLN A 130 10.79 -0.89 10.90
C GLN A 130 12.18 -1.40 11.28
N LEU A 131 13.09 -1.36 10.32
CA LEU A 131 14.51 -1.60 10.51
C LEU A 131 15.21 -0.29 10.93
N SER A 132 16.46 -0.41 11.38
CA SER A 132 17.27 0.75 11.79
C SER A 132 17.55 1.74 10.66
N HIS A 133 17.56 1.25 9.42
CA HIS A 133 17.95 2.00 8.22
C HIS A 133 16.87 2.00 7.14
N ALA A 134 15.72 1.36 7.38
CA ALA A 134 14.67 1.24 6.39
C ALA A 134 13.30 0.89 7.00
N CYS A 135 12.25 1.16 6.25
CA CYS A 135 10.90 0.64 6.43
C CYS A 135 10.61 -0.38 5.33
N VAL A 136 10.14 -1.56 5.71
CA VAL A 136 9.64 -2.59 4.78
C VAL A 136 8.13 -2.69 4.93
N MET A 137 7.41 -2.80 3.83
CA MET A 137 5.97 -3.04 3.82
C MET A 137 5.64 -4.12 2.80
N ALA A 138 4.85 -5.12 3.20
CA ALA A 138 4.30 -6.11 2.29
C ALA A 138 2.82 -5.80 2.07
N ILE A 139 2.41 -5.71 0.81
CA ILE A 139 1.03 -5.46 0.40
C ILE A 139 0.55 -6.54 -0.56
N THR A 140 -0.76 -6.77 -0.52
CA THR A 140 -1.48 -7.32 -1.66
C THR A 140 -2.45 -6.27 -2.20
N TRP A 141 -2.76 -6.37 -3.49
CA TRP A 141 -3.71 -5.51 -4.16
C TRP A 141 -4.56 -6.37 -5.10
N ALA A 142 -5.78 -6.64 -4.67
CA ALA A 142 -6.78 -7.37 -5.43
C ALA A 142 -7.33 -6.52 -6.58
N GLY A 143 -7.86 -7.21 -7.57
CA GLY A 143 -8.65 -6.68 -8.66
C GLY A 143 -9.54 -7.79 -9.21
N VAL A 144 -10.35 -7.46 -10.22
CA VAL A 144 -11.32 -8.40 -10.79
C VAL A 144 -10.67 -9.70 -11.27
N GLU A 145 -9.50 -9.63 -11.89
CA GLU A 145 -8.82 -10.76 -12.55
C GLU A 145 -7.65 -11.35 -11.75
N GLY A 146 -7.43 -10.90 -10.52
CA GLY A 146 -6.33 -11.41 -9.70
C GLY A 146 -5.82 -10.46 -8.65
N GLU A 147 -4.68 -10.82 -8.08
CA GLU A 147 -4.03 -10.11 -6.99
C GLU A 147 -2.55 -9.92 -7.30
N SER A 148 -2.06 -8.71 -7.02
CA SER A 148 -0.64 -8.40 -7.05
C SER A 148 -0.10 -8.41 -5.63
N ASP A 149 1.05 -9.03 -5.42
CA ASP A 149 1.75 -9.04 -4.15
C ASP A 149 3.06 -8.28 -4.28
N GLU A 150 3.37 -7.37 -3.37
CA GLU A 150 4.60 -6.58 -3.41
C GLU A 150 5.27 -6.50 -2.05
N LEU A 151 6.59 -6.74 -2.03
CA LEU A 151 7.45 -6.35 -0.92
C LEU A 151 8.12 -5.03 -1.26
N LEU A 152 7.91 -4.03 -0.42
CA LEU A 152 8.35 -2.66 -0.62
C LEU A 152 9.40 -2.31 0.43
N LEU A 153 10.39 -1.51 0.03
CA LEU A 153 11.42 -0.95 0.93
C LEU A 153 11.54 0.56 0.73
N ALA A 154 11.53 1.32 1.81
CA ALA A 154 11.93 2.72 1.85
C ALA A 154 13.12 2.84 2.80
N ASP A 155 14.30 3.23 2.31
CA ASP A 155 15.52 3.33 3.11
C ASP A 155 15.86 4.80 3.48
N SER A 156 16.49 5.50 2.55
CA SER A 156 16.98 6.88 2.62
C SER A 156 16.06 7.86 1.90
N THR A 157 15.11 7.34 1.12
CA THR A 157 14.11 8.12 0.39
C THR A 157 12.76 8.06 1.09
N ASP A 158 12.00 9.14 1.01
CA ASP A 158 10.58 9.19 1.43
C ASP A 158 9.66 8.42 0.46
N VAL A 159 10.20 7.50 -0.32
CA VAL A 159 9.53 6.77 -1.40
C VAL A 159 9.91 5.29 -1.30
N PHE A 160 8.89 4.43 -1.35
CA PHE A 160 9.05 2.99 -1.43
C PHE A 160 9.50 2.56 -2.83
N ARG A 161 10.38 1.57 -2.89
CA ARG A 161 10.71 0.81 -4.09
C ARG A 161 10.28 -0.64 -3.93
N THR A 162 9.81 -1.25 -5.02
CA THR A 162 9.49 -2.68 -5.06
C THR A 162 10.79 -3.49 -4.99
N VAL A 163 10.89 -4.35 -3.98
CA VAL A 163 11.96 -5.33 -3.79
C VAL A 163 11.66 -6.60 -4.58
N THR A 164 10.44 -7.09 -4.46
CA THR A 164 9.92 -8.22 -5.25
C THR A 164 8.43 -8.07 -5.46
N ARG A 165 7.93 -8.63 -6.55
CA ARG A 165 6.51 -8.68 -6.87
C ARG A 165 6.11 -10.06 -7.39
N ALA A 166 4.89 -10.47 -7.08
CA ALA A 166 4.24 -11.63 -7.63
C ALA A 166 2.83 -11.27 -8.09
N TYR A 167 2.22 -12.16 -8.86
CA TYR A 167 0.84 -12.02 -9.30
C TYR A 167 0.17 -13.38 -9.27
N ARG A 168 -1.06 -13.42 -8.76
CA ARG A 168 -1.96 -14.56 -8.85
C ARG A 168 -3.16 -14.17 -9.68
N TYR A 169 -3.45 -14.99 -10.69
CA TYR A 169 -4.65 -14.87 -11.50
C TYR A 169 -5.79 -15.70 -10.90
N TRP A 170 -7.01 -15.18 -10.98
CA TRP A 170 -8.24 -15.95 -10.79
C TRP A 170 -9.24 -15.64 -11.90
N VAL A 171 -10.13 -16.60 -12.18
CA VAL A 171 -11.21 -16.38 -13.15
C VAL A 171 -12.26 -15.48 -12.50
N PRO A 172 -12.66 -14.36 -13.13
CA PRO A 172 -13.78 -13.55 -12.65
C PRO A 172 -15.05 -14.40 -12.51
N GLU A 173 -15.80 -14.23 -11.42
CA GLU A 173 -17.10 -14.89 -11.22
C GLU A 173 -18.19 -14.33 -12.14
#